data_AF-A0A7G9B191-F1
#
_entry.id   AF-A0A7G9B191-F1
#
_cell.length_a   1.000
_cell.length_b   1.000
_cell.length_c   1.000
_cell.angle_alpha   90.00
_cell.angle_beta   90.00
_cell.angle_gamma   90.00
#
_symmetry.space_group_name_H-M   'P 1'
#
loop_
_entity.id
_entity.type
_entity.pdbx_description
1 polymer ?
#
loop_
_entity_poly.entity_id
_entity_poly.type
_entity_poly.pdbx_seq_one_letter_code
_entity_poly.pdbx_strand_id
1 'polypeptide(L)'
;MANYLDSAGLRHLWGKIQALAAGKAAVGHSHDDRYYTEVEIDTKLLDVSDHMDAAKPVLLTIPAGRVAGDVNGDGKIDDTDVAVLRTYFNRNINEYSTEEERLSLLAADIVSSGKINSSDLSKLMTLKNGVRDATNVRDVLGVWTVRSDFPDGLTYLFTKEIAVEGVTAASKIALSILGKTSFAGTVEAMDGGIRIYCMVPPLEDLTAQLSICRGGTAANGPTELLTVMPSPKSETVKLTAAEWDAAAKTQSVAAPGVSVSNAVTPTPGPASWEAAGKAGVRCTGQGENSLTFTCTTVPTEDLTYNILIQEVQ
;
A
#
# COMPACT_ATOMS: atom_id res chain seq x y z
N MET A 1 -7.58 28.59 82.31
CA MET A 1 -7.60 27.15 82.63
C MET A 1 -7.97 26.41 81.36
N ALA A 2 -7.12 25.50 80.89
CA ALA A 2 -7.46 24.67 79.74
C ALA A 2 -8.54 23.67 80.16
N ASN A 3 -9.70 23.73 79.50
CA ASN A 3 -10.81 22.81 79.71
C ASN A 3 -10.43 21.43 79.17
N TYR A 4 -9.65 20.67 79.92
CA TYR A 4 -9.41 19.27 79.62
C TYR A 4 -10.57 18.43 80.15
N LEU A 5 -11.04 17.52 79.30
CA LEU A 5 -12.00 16.50 79.71
C LEU A 5 -11.36 15.62 80.77
N ASP A 6 -12.12 15.28 81.81
CA ASP A 6 -11.70 14.28 82.78
C ASP A 6 -11.67 12.87 82.14
N SER A 7 -11.21 11.90 82.92
CA SER A 7 -11.08 10.52 82.46
C SER A 7 -12.42 9.91 82.02
N ALA A 8 -13.55 10.38 82.56
CA ALA A 8 -14.87 9.91 82.19
C ALA A 8 -15.31 10.51 80.84
N GLY A 9 -15.07 11.80 80.62
CA GLY A 9 -15.30 12.49 79.35
C GLY A 9 -14.47 11.91 78.21
N LEU A 10 -13.20 11.57 78.46
CA LEU A 10 -12.33 10.87 77.52
C LEU A 10 -12.88 9.49 77.13
N ARG A 11 -13.31 8.68 78.10
CA ARG A 11 -13.92 7.37 77.83
C ARG A 11 -15.22 7.47 77.03
N HIS A 12 -16.04 8.48 77.32
CA HIS A 12 -17.28 8.73 76.58
C HIS A 12 -17.01 9.13 75.12
N LEU A 13 -16.05 10.03 74.88
CA LEU A 13 -15.65 10.40 73.53
C LEU A 13 -15.07 9.21 72.77
N TRP A 14 -14.24 8.40 73.43
CA TRP A 14 -13.66 7.20 72.85
C TRP A 14 -14.72 6.20 72.41
N GLY A 15 -15.73 5.93 73.25
CA GLY A 15 -16.85 5.05 72.89
C GLY A 15 -17.65 5.57 71.69
N LYS A 16 -17.85 6.89 71.58
CA LYS A 16 -18.50 7.50 70.41
C LYS A 16 -17.67 7.35 69.14
N ILE A 17 -16.37 7.60 69.21
CA ILE A 17 -15.45 7.45 68.07
C ILE A 17 -15.43 6.00 67.58
N GLN A 18 -15.38 5.04 68.51
CA GLN A 18 -15.45 3.61 68.18
C GLN A 18 -16.77 3.24 67.48
N ALA A 19 -17.91 3.75 67.96
CA ALA A 19 -19.20 3.51 67.32
C ALA A 19 -19.28 4.11 65.91
N LEU A 20 -18.74 5.32 65.73
CA LEU A 20 -18.64 5.98 64.41
C LEU A 20 -17.72 5.24 63.45
N ALA A 21 -16.59 4.71 63.94
CA ALA A 21 -15.63 3.95 63.12
C ALA A 21 -16.17 2.56 62.73
N ALA A 22 -16.89 1.88 63.64
CA ALA A 22 -17.51 0.58 63.39
C ALA A 22 -18.51 0.63 62.22
N GLY A 23 -19.27 1.72 62.09
CA GLY A 23 -20.21 1.92 60.97
C GLY A 23 -19.54 2.20 59.63
N LYS A 24 -18.33 2.78 59.61
CA LYS A 24 -17.59 3.07 58.36
C LYS A 24 -16.83 1.86 57.81
N ALA A 25 -16.29 1.02 58.68
CA ALA A 25 -15.54 -0.17 58.27
C ALA A 25 -16.44 -1.32 57.81
N ALA A 26 -17.72 -1.33 58.21
CA ALA A 26 -18.69 -2.38 57.85
C ALA A 26 -19.33 -2.20 56.46
N VAL A 27 -19.03 -1.12 55.74
CA VAL A 27 -19.45 -0.98 54.34
C VAL A 27 -18.45 -1.75 53.47
N GLY A 28 -18.62 -3.07 53.45
CA GLY A 28 -17.94 -3.90 52.47
C GLY A 28 -18.36 -3.44 51.08
N HIS A 29 -17.40 -2.98 50.28
CA HIS A 29 -17.62 -2.85 48.84
C HIS A 29 -17.01 -4.07 48.18
N SER A 30 -17.75 -4.65 47.25
CA SER A 30 -17.23 -5.70 46.38
C SER A 30 -16.32 -5.06 45.35
N HIS A 31 -15.07 -5.49 45.30
CA HIS A 31 -14.26 -5.27 44.12
C HIS A 31 -14.69 -6.22 43.02
N ASP A 32 -14.53 -5.78 41.78
CA ASP A 32 -14.54 -6.68 40.66
C ASP A 32 -13.19 -7.40 40.65
N ASP A 33 -13.19 -8.67 41.05
CA ASP A 33 -11.97 -9.49 41.15
C ASP A 33 -11.45 -9.94 39.76
N ARG A 34 -12.03 -9.44 38.67
CA ARG A 34 -11.57 -9.68 37.30
C ARG A 34 -10.34 -8.82 36.98
N TYR A 35 -9.23 -9.10 37.64
CA TYR A 35 -7.92 -8.56 37.27
C TYR A 35 -7.26 -9.48 36.24
N TYR A 36 -6.83 -8.92 35.12
CA TYR A 36 -5.95 -9.65 34.21
C TYR A 36 -4.57 -9.80 34.85
N THR A 37 -4.01 -10.99 34.75
CA THR A 37 -2.58 -11.23 35.03
C THR A 37 -1.71 -10.50 34.00
N GLU A 38 -0.42 -10.30 34.33
CA GLU A 38 0.56 -9.72 33.39
C GLU A 38 0.58 -10.48 32.05
N VAL A 39 0.55 -11.81 32.10
CA VAL A 39 0.51 -12.66 30.89
C VAL A 39 -0.76 -12.44 30.07
N GLU A 40 -1.92 -12.31 30.70
CA GLU A 40 -3.18 -12.09 30.00
C GLU A 40 -3.25 -10.70 29.37
N ILE A 41 -2.74 -9.66 30.05
CA ILE A 41 -2.70 -8.32 29.47
C ILE A 41 -1.66 -8.23 28.35
N ASP A 42 -0.50 -8.86 28.50
CA ASP A 42 0.52 -8.90 27.45
C ASP A 42 -0.02 -9.61 26.20
N THR A 43 -0.71 -10.74 26.37
CA THR A 43 -1.32 -11.47 25.26
C THR A 43 -2.40 -10.64 24.55
N LYS A 44 -3.24 -9.93 25.32
CA LYS A 44 -4.28 -9.06 24.76
C LYS A 44 -3.69 -7.84 24.07
N LEU A 45 -2.61 -7.27 24.60
CA LEU A 45 -1.94 -6.12 24.00
C LEU A 45 -1.15 -6.51 22.76
N LEU A 46 -0.57 -7.71 22.71
CA LEU A 46 0.01 -8.29 21.49
C LEU A 46 -1.04 -8.44 20.40
N ASP A 47 -2.19 -9.02 20.71
CA ASP A 47 -3.30 -9.17 19.76
C ASP A 47 -3.84 -7.83 19.28
N VAL A 48 -4.02 -6.85 20.19
CA VAL A 48 -4.43 -5.50 19.82
C VAL A 48 -3.35 -4.81 18.98
N SER A 49 -2.06 -4.97 19.30
CA SER A 49 -0.96 -4.43 18.51
C SER A 49 -0.94 -5.01 17.09
N ASP A 50 -1.14 -6.31 16.95
CA ASP A 50 -1.22 -6.99 15.65
C ASP A 50 -2.42 -6.53 14.82
N HIS A 51 -3.52 -6.11 15.47
CA HIS A 51 -4.69 -5.53 14.82
C HIS A 51 -4.60 -4.01 14.58
N MET A 52 -3.87 -3.27 15.43
CA MET A 52 -3.73 -1.80 15.39
C MET A 52 -2.60 -1.32 14.48
N ASP A 53 -1.63 -2.18 14.18
CA ASP A 53 -0.93 -2.11 12.90
C ASP A 53 -1.93 -2.43 11.81
N ALA A 54 -2.78 -1.44 11.46
CA ALA A 54 -3.57 -1.44 10.24
C ALA A 54 -2.60 -1.81 9.11
N ALA A 55 -2.66 -3.08 8.69
CA ALA A 55 -1.56 -3.79 8.05
C ALA A 55 -0.94 -2.88 6.99
N LYS A 56 0.20 -2.25 7.31
CA LYS A 56 0.87 -1.36 6.36
C LYS A 56 1.09 -2.21 5.12
N PRO A 57 0.45 -1.86 3.99
CA PRO A 57 0.54 -2.71 2.82
C PRO A 57 2.02 -2.77 2.45
N VAL A 58 2.55 -3.99 2.39
CA VAL A 58 3.92 -4.20 1.95
C VAL A 58 3.92 -3.98 0.45
N LEU A 59 4.62 -2.94 0.01
CA LEU A 59 4.87 -2.72 -1.41
C LEU A 59 5.90 -3.73 -1.88
N LEU A 60 5.55 -4.48 -2.93
CA LEU A 60 6.44 -5.44 -3.55
C LEU A 60 6.38 -5.32 -5.07
N THR A 61 7.43 -5.77 -5.72
CA THR A 61 7.51 -5.84 -7.19
C THR A 61 7.24 -7.27 -7.63
N ILE A 62 6.23 -7.44 -8.48
CA ILE A 62 6.04 -8.67 -9.25
C ILE A 62 6.89 -8.50 -10.51
N PRO A 63 7.93 -9.31 -10.70
CA PRO A 63 8.89 -9.07 -11.76
C PRO A 63 8.35 -9.46 -13.14
N ALA A 64 8.82 -8.77 -14.16
CA ALA A 64 8.54 -9.07 -15.55
C ALA A 64 8.96 -10.50 -15.92
N GLY A 65 8.24 -11.08 -16.88
CA GLY A 65 8.56 -12.33 -17.55
C GLY A 65 8.12 -12.22 -19.01
N ARG A 66 8.53 -13.21 -19.82
CA ARG A 66 8.05 -13.32 -21.20
C ARG A 66 8.02 -14.77 -21.62
N VAL A 67 6.90 -15.21 -22.17
CA VAL A 67 6.71 -16.62 -22.54
C VAL A 67 7.41 -16.91 -23.85
N ALA A 68 8.13 -18.02 -23.94
CA ALA A 68 8.63 -18.50 -25.23
C ALA A 68 7.46 -18.74 -26.20
N GLY A 69 7.55 -18.15 -27.39
CA GLY A 69 6.47 -18.12 -28.38
C GLY A 69 5.74 -16.78 -28.48
N ASP A 70 5.83 -15.90 -27.47
CA ASP A 70 5.42 -14.49 -27.58
C ASP A 70 6.59 -13.69 -28.18
N VAL A 71 6.71 -13.76 -29.50
CA VAL A 71 7.85 -13.27 -30.29
C VAL A 71 7.75 -11.78 -30.57
N ASN A 72 6.53 -11.21 -30.60
CA ASN A 72 6.36 -9.76 -30.73
C ASN A 72 6.33 -9.04 -29.37
N GLY A 73 6.17 -9.75 -28.25
CA GLY A 73 6.16 -9.18 -26.91
C GLY A 73 4.85 -8.49 -26.56
N ASP A 74 3.72 -8.95 -27.12
CA ASP A 74 2.39 -8.37 -26.85
C ASP A 74 1.61 -9.11 -25.74
N GLY A 75 2.19 -10.18 -25.19
CA GLY A 75 1.64 -10.95 -24.08
C GLY A 75 0.68 -12.04 -24.55
N LYS A 76 0.52 -12.23 -25.86
CA LYS A 76 -0.27 -13.28 -26.48
C LYS A 76 0.65 -14.15 -27.35
N ILE A 77 0.11 -15.31 -27.72
CA ILE A 77 0.75 -16.21 -28.67
C ILE A 77 -0.25 -16.40 -29.80
N ASP A 78 -0.06 -15.69 -30.90
CA ASP A 78 -0.98 -15.66 -32.03
C ASP A 78 -0.29 -15.63 -33.42
N ASP A 79 -1.05 -15.30 -34.47
CA ASP A 79 -0.51 -15.26 -35.83
C ASP A 79 0.54 -14.17 -36.05
N THR A 80 0.53 -13.14 -35.22
CA THR A 80 1.52 -12.05 -35.25
C THR A 80 2.88 -12.59 -34.86
N ASP A 81 2.95 -13.47 -33.85
CA ASP A 81 4.19 -14.14 -33.46
C ASP A 81 4.72 -15.04 -34.56
N VAL A 82 3.83 -15.74 -35.27
CA VAL A 82 4.19 -16.58 -36.42
C VAL A 82 4.82 -15.73 -37.52
N ALA A 83 4.26 -14.55 -37.79
CA ALA A 83 4.80 -13.62 -38.78
C ALA A 83 6.19 -13.13 -38.37
N VAL A 84 6.38 -12.70 -37.12
CA VAL A 84 7.68 -12.22 -36.63
C VAL A 84 8.71 -13.35 -36.61
N LEU A 85 8.36 -14.56 -36.13
CA LEU A 85 9.28 -15.71 -36.10
C LEU A 85 9.81 -16.04 -37.51
N ARG A 86 8.96 -15.94 -38.55
CA ARG A 86 9.37 -16.17 -39.94
C ARG A 86 10.42 -15.15 -40.42
N THR A 87 10.41 -13.93 -39.91
CA THR A 87 11.45 -12.94 -40.25
C THR A 87 12.82 -13.29 -39.64
N TYR A 88 12.83 -14.08 -38.56
CA TYR A 88 14.04 -14.53 -37.88
C TYR A 88 14.50 -15.94 -38.27
N PHE A 89 13.86 -16.53 -39.28
CA PHE A 89 14.16 -17.89 -39.69
C PHE A 89 15.65 -18.05 -40.10
N ASN A 90 16.30 -19.09 -39.59
CA ASN A 90 17.74 -19.38 -39.70
C ASN A 90 18.70 -18.42 -38.97
N ARG A 91 18.20 -17.42 -38.23
CA ARG A 91 19.08 -16.56 -37.40
C ARG A 91 19.56 -17.31 -36.16
N ASN A 92 20.76 -16.95 -35.70
CA ASN A 92 21.27 -17.37 -34.40
C ASN A 92 20.68 -16.48 -33.29
N ILE A 93 20.41 -17.05 -32.12
CA ILE A 93 19.88 -16.28 -30.98
C ILE A 93 20.84 -15.17 -30.50
N ASN A 94 22.13 -15.30 -30.81
CA ASN A 94 23.16 -14.33 -30.41
C ASN A 94 23.37 -13.21 -31.45
N GLU A 95 22.66 -13.23 -32.57
CA GLU A 95 22.76 -12.23 -33.64
C GLU A 95 21.71 -11.13 -33.44
N TYR A 96 21.90 -10.24 -32.46
CA TYR A 96 21.00 -9.13 -32.15
C TYR A 96 21.71 -7.78 -32.10
N SER A 97 20.96 -6.71 -32.37
CA SER A 97 21.45 -5.32 -32.32
C SER A 97 20.84 -4.50 -31.18
N THR A 98 19.68 -4.93 -30.66
CA THR A 98 18.98 -4.27 -29.54
C THR A 98 18.54 -5.30 -28.50
N GLU A 99 18.26 -4.84 -27.27
CA GLU A 99 17.75 -5.73 -26.23
C GLU A 99 16.35 -6.25 -26.56
N GLU A 100 15.50 -5.44 -27.18
CA GLU A 100 14.18 -5.87 -27.64
C GLU A 100 14.28 -6.99 -28.68
N GLU A 101 15.22 -6.86 -29.64
CA GLU A 101 15.49 -7.90 -30.62
C GLU A 101 16.02 -9.17 -29.95
N ARG A 102 16.93 -9.04 -28.97
CA ARG A 102 17.42 -10.18 -28.18
C ARG A 102 16.26 -10.92 -27.51
N LEU A 103 15.34 -10.21 -26.86
CA LEU A 103 14.18 -10.80 -26.21
C LEU A 103 13.27 -11.52 -27.21
N SER A 104 13.06 -10.94 -28.39
CA SER A 104 12.26 -11.55 -29.45
C SER A 104 12.94 -12.77 -30.06
N LEU A 105 14.26 -12.78 -30.23
CA LEU A 105 15.01 -13.97 -30.66
C LEU A 105 14.96 -15.09 -29.59
N LEU A 106 15.06 -14.74 -28.30
CA LEU A 106 14.93 -15.70 -27.21
C LEU A 106 13.52 -16.29 -27.13
N ALA A 107 12.50 -15.48 -27.38
CA ALA A 107 11.11 -15.95 -27.47
C ALA A 107 10.86 -16.78 -28.73
N ALA A 108 11.55 -16.51 -29.83
CA ALA A 108 11.46 -17.27 -31.07
C ALA A 108 12.16 -18.64 -31.01
N ASP A 109 13.20 -18.84 -30.18
CA ASP A 109 13.88 -20.15 -30.00
C ASP A 109 13.12 -21.05 -29.01
N ILE A 110 11.86 -21.37 -29.32
CA ILE A 110 10.93 -22.10 -28.44
C ILE A 110 11.45 -23.49 -28.03
N VAL A 111 12.28 -24.15 -28.85
CA VAL A 111 12.91 -25.42 -28.48
C VAL A 111 14.26 -25.28 -27.76
N SER A 112 14.77 -24.06 -27.54
CA SER A 112 16.06 -23.79 -26.88
C SER A 112 17.24 -24.45 -27.59
N SER A 113 17.22 -24.42 -28.92
CA SER A 113 18.26 -25.02 -29.77
C SER A 113 19.41 -24.06 -30.10
N GLY A 114 19.24 -22.77 -29.81
CA GLY A 114 20.17 -21.70 -30.18
C GLY A 114 20.02 -21.21 -31.62
N LYS A 115 19.09 -21.76 -32.41
CA LYS A 115 18.81 -21.35 -33.79
C LYS A 115 17.32 -21.41 -34.10
N ILE A 116 16.79 -20.35 -34.68
CA ILE A 116 15.37 -20.25 -35.03
C ILE A 116 15.11 -21.01 -36.33
N ASN A 117 14.32 -22.08 -36.26
CA ASN A 117 14.08 -22.96 -37.39
C ASN A 117 12.65 -23.54 -37.43
N SER A 118 12.42 -24.56 -38.28
CA SER A 118 11.11 -25.19 -38.45
C SER A 118 10.60 -25.89 -37.18
N SER A 119 11.50 -26.30 -36.28
CA SER A 119 11.15 -26.89 -34.98
C SER A 119 10.45 -25.87 -34.10
N ASP A 120 10.96 -24.63 -34.07
CA ASP A 120 10.34 -23.53 -33.33
C ASP A 120 8.99 -23.15 -33.93
N LEU A 121 8.91 -23.05 -35.25
CA LEU A 121 7.64 -22.76 -35.93
C LEU A 121 6.59 -23.84 -35.64
N SER A 122 6.96 -25.12 -35.66
CA SER A 122 6.06 -26.23 -35.33
C SER A 122 5.57 -26.15 -33.88
N LYS A 123 6.47 -25.78 -32.96
CA LYS A 123 6.14 -25.63 -31.54
C LYS A 123 5.25 -24.41 -31.29
N LEU A 124 5.52 -23.29 -31.97
CA LEU A 124 4.68 -22.09 -31.95
C LEU A 124 3.24 -22.38 -32.40
N MET A 125 3.09 -23.14 -33.50
CA MET A 125 1.76 -23.55 -33.99
C MET A 125 1.00 -24.41 -32.97
N THR A 126 1.70 -25.21 -32.18
CA THR A 126 1.10 -26.01 -31.11
C THR A 126 0.64 -25.12 -29.95
N LEU A 127 1.50 -24.19 -29.52
CA LEU A 127 1.22 -23.24 -28.43
C LEU A 127 0.05 -22.29 -28.75
N LYS A 128 0.02 -21.76 -29.98
CA LYS A 128 -1.05 -20.88 -30.47
C LYS A 128 -2.43 -21.54 -30.39
N ASN A 129 -2.51 -22.84 -30.64
CA ASN A 129 -3.77 -23.59 -30.58
C ASN A 129 -4.21 -23.94 -29.14
N GLY A 130 -3.60 -23.30 -28.14
CA GLY A 130 -4.02 -23.38 -26.72
C GLY A 130 -3.44 -24.56 -25.95
N VAL A 131 -2.58 -25.39 -26.57
CA VAL A 131 -1.90 -26.48 -25.87
C VAL A 131 -0.67 -25.91 -25.17
N ARG A 132 -0.88 -25.40 -23.95
CA ARG A 132 0.19 -24.93 -23.07
C ARG A 132 0.34 -25.90 -21.91
N ASP A 133 1.47 -26.59 -21.86
CA ASP A 133 1.84 -27.49 -20.77
C ASP A 133 3.28 -27.22 -20.31
N ALA A 134 3.66 -27.80 -19.18
CA ALA A 134 4.96 -27.59 -18.54
C ALA A 134 6.16 -28.03 -19.38
N THR A 135 5.95 -28.87 -20.40
CA THR A 135 7.02 -29.36 -21.29
C THR A 135 7.25 -28.45 -22.50
N ASN A 136 6.30 -27.55 -22.77
CA ASN A 136 6.25 -26.79 -24.01
C ASN A 136 6.37 -25.28 -23.83
N VAL A 137 6.33 -24.77 -22.59
CA VAL A 137 6.55 -23.34 -22.30
C VAL A 137 7.77 -23.12 -21.43
N ARG A 138 8.30 -21.90 -21.46
CA ARG A 138 9.29 -21.38 -20.50
C ARG A 138 9.22 -19.87 -20.42
N ASP A 139 9.76 -19.32 -19.35
CA ASP A 139 10.06 -17.89 -19.25
C ASP A 139 11.43 -17.63 -19.86
N VAL A 140 11.49 -16.76 -20.87
CA VAL A 140 12.74 -16.43 -21.56
C VAL A 140 13.67 -15.57 -20.70
N LEU A 141 13.12 -14.88 -19.69
CA LEU A 141 13.90 -14.09 -18.74
C LEU A 141 14.47 -14.94 -17.60
N GLY A 142 13.99 -16.18 -17.42
CA GLY A 142 14.40 -17.07 -16.34
C GLY A 142 14.00 -16.59 -14.94
N VAL A 143 13.04 -15.67 -14.85
CA VAL A 143 12.55 -15.09 -13.60
C VAL A 143 11.48 -15.98 -12.98
N TRP A 144 10.58 -16.51 -13.83
CA TRP A 144 9.44 -17.33 -13.45
C TRP A 144 9.73 -18.82 -13.66
N THR A 145 9.29 -19.65 -12.72
CA THR A 145 9.46 -21.10 -12.78
C THR A 145 8.21 -21.74 -13.37
N VAL A 146 8.37 -22.66 -14.33
CA VAL A 146 7.26 -23.45 -14.87
C VAL A 146 6.97 -24.62 -13.93
N ARG A 147 5.70 -24.82 -13.61
CA ARG A 147 5.24 -25.89 -12.72
C ARG A 147 4.66 -27.05 -13.53
N SER A 148 4.84 -28.28 -13.05
CA SER A 148 4.28 -29.50 -13.67
C SER A 148 3.21 -30.18 -12.81
N ASP A 149 3.07 -29.73 -11.57
CA ASP A 149 2.07 -30.14 -10.61
C ASP A 149 0.81 -29.29 -10.77
N PHE A 150 -0.24 -29.86 -11.34
CA PHE A 150 -1.54 -29.21 -11.47
C PHE A 150 -2.49 -29.79 -10.43
N PRO A 151 -2.50 -29.31 -9.17
CA PRO A 151 -3.51 -29.73 -8.22
C PRO A 151 -4.90 -29.31 -8.76
N ASP A 152 -5.78 -30.30 -8.83
CA ASP A 152 -7.23 -30.25 -8.95
C ASP A 152 -7.80 -29.00 -9.65
N GLY A 153 -7.64 -28.95 -10.98
CA GLY A 153 -8.40 -28.03 -11.84
C GLY A 153 -7.86 -26.60 -11.97
N LEU A 154 -6.64 -26.31 -11.50
CA LEU A 154 -6.01 -25.00 -11.71
C LEU A 154 -5.19 -24.92 -13.01
N THR A 155 -5.47 -23.87 -13.80
CA THR A 155 -4.93 -23.57 -15.15
C THR A 155 -3.59 -22.80 -15.13
N TYR A 156 -2.97 -22.61 -13.97
CA TYR A 156 -1.79 -21.76 -13.83
C TYR A 156 -0.48 -22.53 -14.04
N LEU A 157 0.43 -21.98 -14.82
CA LEU A 157 1.59 -22.67 -15.37
C LEU A 157 2.92 -22.13 -14.84
N PHE A 158 2.94 -20.85 -14.49
CA PHE A 158 4.11 -20.16 -13.98
C PHE A 158 3.95 -19.85 -12.50
N THR A 159 5.07 -19.94 -11.77
CA THR A 159 5.14 -19.59 -10.37
C THR A 159 6.38 -18.76 -10.05
N LYS A 160 6.23 -17.86 -9.07
CA LYS A 160 7.32 -17.04 -8.53
C LYS A 160 7.18 -16.91 -7.03
N GLU A 161 8.26 -17.17 -6.32
CA GLU A 161 8.37 -16.90 -4.89
C GLU A 161 8.96 -15.50 -4.68
N ILE A 162 8.36 -14.77 -3.74
CA ILE A 162 8.81 -13.44 -3.32
C ILE A 162 8.95 -13.48 -1.80
N ALA A 163 10.16 -13.25 -1.31
CA ALA A 163 10.44 -13.19 0.12
C ALA A 163 9.74 -11.99 0.74
N VAL A 164 9.02 -12.22 1.82
CA VAL A 164 8.33 -11.19 2.59
C VAL A 164 8.47 -11.52 4.07
N GLU A 165 9.11 -10.62 4.80
CA GLU A 165 9.39 -10.82 6.22
C GLU A 165 8.09 -10.89 7.05
N GLY A 166 8.03 -11.87 7.94
CA GLY A 166 6.89 -12.06 8.85
C GLY A 166 5.63 -12.64 8.18
N VAL A 167 5.74 -13.19 6.96
CA VAL A 167 4.72 -14.07 6.37
C VAL A 167 5.01 -15.52 6.75
N THR A 168 3.95 -16.23 7.14
CA THR A 168 3.96 -17.67 7.43
C THR A 168 2.96 -18.38 6.52
N ALA A 169 3.06 -19.70 6.38
CA ALA A 169 2.09 -20.48 5.60
C ALA A 169 0.65 -20.38 6.14
N ALA A 170 0.47 -20.03 7.42
CA ALA A 170 -0.84 -19.80 8.04
C ALA A 170 -1.39 -18.38 7.82
N SER A 171 -0.55 -17.44 7.35
CA SER A 171 -0.94 -16.04 7.16
C SER A 171 -2.04 -15.92 6.11
N LYS A 172 -3.05 -15.10 6.40
CA LYS A 172 -4.05 -14.71 5.41
C LYS A 172 -3.54 -13.47 4.68
N ILE A 173 -3.53 -13.53 3.36
CA ILE A 173 -2.95 -12.49 2.52
C ILE A 173 -3.94 -12.02 1.46
N ALA A 174 -3.82 -10.76 1.06
CA ALA A 174 -4.48 -10.21 -0.11
C ALA A 174 -3.44 -9.42 -0.92
N LEU A 175 -3.35 -9.69 -2.22
CA LEU A 175 -2.44 -9.01 -3.14
C LEU A 175 -3.25 -8.15 -4.11
N SER A 176 -2.95 -6.86 -4.17
CA SER A 176 -3.56 -5.91 -5.09
C SER A 176 -2.50 -5.28 -5.97
N ILE A 177 -2.71 -5.21 -7.29
CA ILE A 177 -1.76 -4.59 -8.21
C ILE A 177 -2.14 -3.14 -8.40
N LEU A 178 -1.18 -2.26 -8.19
CA LEU A 178 -1.41 -0.83 -8.25
C LEU A 178 -1.44 -0.38 -9.72
N GLY A 179 -2.51 0.32 -10.11
CA GLY A 179 -2.61 0.96 -11.42
C GLY A 179 -2.82 0.04 -12.63
N LYS A 180 -2.95 -1.29 -12.45
CA LYS A 180 -3.32 -2.22 -13.53
C LYS A 180 -4.57 -3.01 -13.15
N THR A 181 -5.52 -3.13 -14.08
CA THR A 181 -6.82 -3.77 -13.85
C THR A 181 -6.83 -5.27 -14.12
N SER A 182 -5.75 -5.86 -14.63
CA SER A 182 -5.75 -7.29 -14.97
C SER A 182 -4.35 -7.93 -14.89
N PHE A 183 -4.13 -8.66 -13.80
CA PHE A 183 -3.16 -9.75 -13.73
C PHE A 183 -3.96 -11.01 -13.40
N ALA A 184 -3.96 -11.97 -14.32
CA ALA A 184 -4.68 -13.22 -14.14
C ALA A 184 -3.80 -14.21 -13.37
N GLY A 185 -3.85 -14.11 -12.05
CA GLY A 185 -3.07 -14.97 -11.16
C GLY A 185 -3.70 -15.13 -9.78
N THR A 186 -3.13 -16.05 -9.01
CA THR A 186 -3.48 -16.28 -7.60
C THR A 186 -2.22 -16.27 -6.75
N VAL A 187 -2.37 -16.11 -5.44
CA VAL A 187 -1.27 -16.00 -4.50
C VAL A 187 -1.53 -16.91 -3.29
N GLU A 188 -0.48 -17.56 -2.79
CA GLU A 188 -0.49 -18.31 -1.54
C GLU A 188 0.59 -17.78 -0.60
N ALA A 189 0.35 -17.90 0.71
CA ALA A 189 1.33 -17.59 1.73
C ALA A 189 2.24 -18.80 1.96
N MET A 190 3.51 -18.55 2.24
CA MET A 190 4.50 -19.56 2.62
C MET A 190 5.35 -19.05 3.78
N ASP A 191 6.08 -19.94 4.43
CA ASP A 191 7.03 -19.53 5.47
C ASP A 191 8.14 -18.68 4.84
N GLY A 192 8.22 -17.42 5.25
CA GLY A 192 9.20 -16.45 4.74
C GLY A 192 8.80 -15.69 3.49
N GLY A 193 7.56 -15.84 2.99
CA GLY A 193 7.13 -15.06 1.82
C GLY A 193 5.78 -15.46 1.21
N ILE A 194 5.63 -15.14 -0.07
CA ILE A 194 4.45 -15.48 -0.87
C ILE A 194 4.86 -16.24 -2.12
N ARG A 195 3.99 -17.12 -2.61
CA ARG A 195 4.07 -17.70 -3.95
C ARG A 195 2.98 -17.13 -4.83
N ILE A 196 3.37 -16.62 -5.99
CA ILE A 196 2.46 -16.15 -7.02
C ILE A 196 2.33 -17.24 -8.07
N TYR A 197 1.12 -17.39 -8.60
CA TYR A 197 0.78 -18.26 -9.72
C TYR A 197 0.12 -17.45 -10.82
N CYS A 198 0.50 -17.69 -12.06
CA CYS A 198 -0.16 -17.08 -13.22
C CYS A 198 -0.13 -18.01 -14.44
N MET A 199 -0.98 -17.69 -15.42
CA MET A 199 -0.98 -18.41 -16.70
C MET A 199 0.03 -17.79 -17.68
N VAL A 200 0.20 -16.48 -17.62
CA VAL A 200 1.16 -15.72 -18.43
C VAL A 200 1.83 -14.70 -17.49
N PRO A 201 3.17 -14.70 -17.39
CA PRO A 201 3.91 -13.67 -16.66
C PRO A 201 3.64 -12.27 -17.21
N PRO A 202 3.71 -11.22 -16.39
CA PRO A 202 3.54 -9.85 -16.87
C PRO A 202 4.76 -9.42 -17.70
N LEU A 203 4.54 -8.69 -18.79
CA LEU A 203 5.64 -8.20 -19.65
C LEU A 203 6.51 -7.11 -19.00
N GLU A 204 5.98 -6.48 -17.96
CA GLU A 204 6.63 -5.40 -17.22
C GLU A 204 6.54 -5.69 -15.73
N ASP A 205 7.47 -5.12 -14.98
CA ASP A 205 7.42 -5.13 -13.52
C ASP A 205 6.11 -4.48 -13.04
N LEU A 206 5.40 -5.17 -12.16
CA LEU A 206 4.18 -4.67 -11.56
C LEU A 206 4.42 -4.30 -10.10
N THR A 207 4.00 -3.10 -9.72
CA THR A 207 3.94 -2.71 -8.31
C THR A 207 2.68 -3.29 -7.68
N ALA A 208 2.83 -4.06 -6.60
CA ALA A 208 1.73 -4.65 -5.86
C ALA A 208 1.77 -4.25 -4.38
N GLN A 209 0.59 -4.13 -3.79
CA GLN A 209 0.36 -3.98 -2.37
C GLN A 209 -0.07 -5.32 -1.80
N LEU A 210 0.69 -5.81 -0.82
CA LEU A 210 0.36 -7.00 -0.06
C LEU A 210 -0.18 -6.60 1.31
N SER A 211 -1.42 -6.98 1.57
CA SER A 211 -2.03 -6.90 2.91
C SER A 211 -1.91 -8.25 3.59
N ILE A 212 -1.39 -8.25 4.83
CA ILE A 212 -1.22 -9.44 5.65
C ILE A 212 -2.15 -9.31 6.85
N CYS A 213 -3.13 -10.19 6.97
CA CYS A 213 -3.96 -10.29 8.17
C CYS A 213 -3.25 -11.23 9.16
N ARG A 214 -2.70 -10.68 10.23
CA ARG A 214 -2.15 -11.45 11.36
C ARG A 214 -3.29 -11.67 12.37
N GLY A 215 -3.60 -12.92 12.71
CA GLY A 215 -4.31 -13.24 13.98
C GLY A 215 -5.81 -13.61 14.00
N GLY A 216 -6.57 -13.70 12.89
CA GLY A 216 -8.02 -13.95 12.96
C GLY A 216 -8.51 -15.30 12.39
N THR A 217 -9.30 -16.08 13.15
CA THR A 217 -10.18 -17.11 12.57
C THR A 217 -11.18 -16.46 11.62
N ALA A 218 -11.27 -16.97 10.40
CA ALA A 218 -11.94 -16.36 9.26
C ALA A 218 -13.38 -15.88 9.53
N ALA A 219 -13.64 -14.60 9.31
CA ALA A 219 -14.92 -14.17 8.77
C ALA A 219 -14.78 -14.18 7.24
N ASN A 220 -15.50 -15.10 6.57
CA ASN A 220 -15.72 -15.03 5.13
C ASN A 220 -16.65 -13.83 4.83
N GLY A 221 -16.09 -12.62 4.88
CA GLY A 221 -16.72 -11.41 4.37
C GLY A 221 -15.93 -10.88 3.17
N PRO A 222 -16.58 -10.16 2.24
CA PRO A 222 -15.82 -9.40 1.24
C PRO A 222 -14.89 -8.46 2.01
N THR A 223 -13.58 -8.68 1.87
CA THR A 223 -12.56 -7.80 2.44
C THR A 223 -12.78 -6.42 1.83
N GLU A 224 -13.46 -5.53 2.55
CA GLU A 224 -13.48 -4.13 2.19
C GLU A 224 -12.03 -3.66 2.21
N LEU A 225 -11.52 -3.42 1.01
CA LEU A 225 -10.18 -2.98 0.74
C LEU A 225 -9.99 -1.65 1.48
N LEU A 226 -9.19 -1.66 2.55
CA LEU A 226 -8.73 -0.43 3.16
C LEU A 226 -7.82 0.25 2.14
N THR A 227 -8.41 1.13 1.31
CA THR A 227 -7.63 1.97 0.42
C THR A 227 -6.80 2.88 1.32
N VAL A 228 -5.51 2.59 1.42
CA VAL A 228 -4.59 3.46 2.14
C VAL A 228 -4.55 4.77 1.37
N MET A 229 -5.20 5.79 1.92
CA MET A 229 -5.10 7.15 1.38
C MET A 229 -3.62 7.52 1.37
N PRO A 230 -3.08 8.03 0.25
CA PRO A 230 -1.69 8.46 0.21
C PRO A 230 -1.47 9.51 1.29
N SER A 231 -0.33 9.42 1.99
CA SER A 231 -0.02 10.37 3.06
C SER A 231 -0.08 11.81 2.52
N PRO A 232 -0.68 12.74 3.27
CA PRO A 232 -0.82 14.10 2.81
C PRO A 232 0.57 14.73 2.60
N LYS A 233 0.73 15.46 1.50
CA LYS A 233 1.96 16.16 1.15
C LYS A 233 1.91 17.57 1.72
N SER A 234 3.04 18.08 2.19
CA SER A 234 3.17 19.46 2.65
C SER A 234 4.00 20.27 1.67
N GLU A 235 3.51 21.46 1.30
CA GLU A 235 4.23 22.43 0.47
C GLU A 235 4.20 23.81 1.14
N THR A 236 5.22 24.63 0.91
CA THR A 236 5.26 26.00 1.45
C THR A 236 5.19 27.00 0.31
N VAL A 237 4.20 27.89 0.35
CA VAL A 237 4.01 28.95 -0.66
C VAL A 237 4.26 30.32 -0.06
N LYS A 238 4.84 31.22 -0.88
CA LYS A 238 5.12 32.60 -0.51
C LYS A 238 4.18 33.55 -1.27
N LEU A 239 3.49 34.41 -0.53
CA LEU A 239 2.66 35.51 -1.04
C LEU A 239 3.45 36.81 -0.93
N THR A 240 4.04 37.25 -2.03
CA THR A 240 4.82 38.49 -2.10
C THR A 240 3.91 39.72 -2.03
N ALA A 241 4.21 40.68 -1.14
CA ALA A 241 3.38 41.88 -0.94
C ALA A 241 3.19 42.72 -2.22
N ALA A 242 4.23 42.78 -3.06
CA ALA A 242 4.23 43.57 -4.30
C ALA A 242 3.43 42.95 -5.45
N GLU A 243 3.06 41.67 -5.35
CA GLU A 243 2.41 40.90 -6.43
C GLU A 243 0.89 40.79 -6.25
N TRP A 244 0.33 41.43 -5.21
CA TRP A 244 -1.11 41.53 -5.05
C TRP A 244 -1.72 42.47 -6.09
N ASP A 245 -2.76 42.01 -6.77
CA ASP A 245 -3.64 42.90 -7.51
C ASP A 245 -4.42 43.76 -6.50
N ALA A 246 -4.09 45.04 -6.42
CA ALA A 246 -4.71 45.96 -5.47
C ALA A 246 -6.19 46.26 -5.77
N ALA A 247 -6.61 46.12 -7.04
CA ALA A 247 -7.99 46.35 -7.45
C ALA A 247 -8.85 45.11 -7.21
N ALA A 248 -8.37 43.93 -7.64
CA ALA A 248 -9.06 42.66 -7.45
C ALA A 248 -8.87 42.08 -6.03
N LYS A 249 -7.89 42.56 -5.28
CA LYS A 249 -7.48 42.05 -3.95
C LYS A 249 -7.16 40.56 -3.97
N THR A 250 -6.42 40.14 -5.01
CA THR A 250 -6.06 38.74 -5.25
C THR A 250 -4.57 38.58 -5.52
N GLN A 251 -4.03 37.40 -5.20
CA GLN A 251 -2.72 36.95 -5.64
C GLN A 251 -2.81 35.45 -5.95
N SER A 252 -2.23 35.02 -7.07
CA SER A 252 -2.09 33.59 -7.40
C SER A 252 -0.64 33.18 -7.28
N VAL A 253 -0.40 31.99 -6.73
CA VAL A 253 0.94 31.44 -6.49
C VAL A 253 1.03 30.03 -7.01
N ALA A 254 2.23 29.66 -7.48
CA ALA A 254 2.52 28.27 -7.83
C ALA A 254 2.50 27.40 -6.57
N ALA A 255 1.78 26.30 -6.63
CA ALA A 255 1.65 25.32 -5.56
C ALA A 255 1.78 23.91 -6.18
N PRO A 256 3.01 23.41 -6.38
CA PRO A 256 3.24 22.11 -7.00
C PRO A 256 2.51 20.99 -6.28
N GLY A 257 1.83 20.13 -7.03
CA GLY A 257 1.06 18.99 -6.50
C GLY A 257 -0.37 19.32 -6.09
N VAL A 258 -0.80 20.58 -6.17
CA VAL A 258 -2.23 20.93 -6.07
C VAL A 258 -2.92 20.58 -7.39
N SER A 259 -4.10 19.95 -7.32
CA SER A 259 -4.96 19.64 -8.47
C SER A 259 -6.34 20.22 -8.21
N VAL A 260 -7.32 20.02 -9.10
CA VAL A 260 -8.72 20.42 -8.82
C VAL A 260 -9.47 19.44 -7.93
N SER A 261 -8.93 18.24 -7.70
CA SER A 261 -9.60 17.14 -7.01
C SER A 261 -9.09 16.88 -5.60
N ASN A 262 -7.90 17.37 -5.25
CA ASN A 262 -7.34 17.16 -3.91
C ASN A 262 -7.89 18.16 -2.89
N ALA A 263 -7.96 17.75 -1.62
CA ALA A 263 -8.29 18.61 -0.50
C ALA A 263 -7.04 19.39 -0.09
N VAL A 264 -7.15 20.72 -0.12
CA VAL A 264 -6.07 21.62 0.27
C VAL A 264 -6.42 22.34 1.56
N THR A 265 -5.54 22.25 2.55
CA THR A 265 -5.66 23.00 3.82
C THR A 265 -4.53 24.02 3.92
N PRO A 266 -4.77 25.27 3.51
CA PRO A 266 -3.79 26.34 3.61
C PRO A 266 -3.82 26.95 5.02
N THR A 267 -2.65 27.02 5.66
CA THR A 267 -2.49 27.62 6.99
C THR A 267 -1.37 28.65 6.97
N PRO A 268 -1.55 29.88 7.49
CA PRO A 268 -0.46 30.83 7.61
C PRO A 268 0.69 30.25 8.44
N GLY A 269 1.92 30.48 8.02
CA GLY A 269 3.09 30.17 8.82
C GLY A 269 3.11 31.00 10.12
N PRO A 270 3.82 30.54 11.18
CA PRO A 270 3.80 31.21 12.47
C PRO A 270 4.17 32.70 12.43
N ALA A 271 5.13 33.07 11.57
CA ALA A 271 5.56 34.47 11.40
C ALA A 271 4.56 35.33 10.63
N SER A 272 3.65 34.72 9.85
CA SER A 272 2.69 35.42 8.99
C SER A 272 1.27 35.42 9.54
N TRP A 273 1.01 34.74 10.65
CA TRP A 273 -0.33 34.56 11.22
C TRP A 273 -1.06 35.88 11.51
N GLU A 274 -0.40 36.80 12.21
CA GLU A 274 -1.01 38.07 12.60
C GLU A 274 -1.27 38.98 11.39
N ALA A 275 -0.31 39.08 10.47
CA ALA A 275 -0.44 39.92 9.29
C ALA A 275 -1.46 39.37 8.28
N ALA A 276 -1.48 38.06 8.07
CA ALA A 276 -2.50 37.40 7.27
C ALA A 276 -3.90 37.60 7.86
N GLY A 277 -4.04 37.46 9.19
CA GLY A 277 -5.29 37.69 9.90
C GLY A 277 -5.77 39.13 9.79
N LYS A 278 -4.87 40.11 9.98
CA LYS A 278 -5.18 41.54 9.85
C LYS A 278 -5.57 41.95 8.43
N ALA A 279 -4.92 41.37 7.42
CA ALA A 279 -5.24 41.56 6.01
C ALA A 279 -6.50 40.78 5.55
N GLY A 280 -6.97 39.82 6.36
CA GLY A 280 -8.09 38.95 6.04
C GLY A 280 -7.80 38.04 4.84
N VAL A 281 -6.59 37.50 4.77
CA VAL A 281 -6.14 36.65 3.65
C VAL A 281 -6.73 35.24 3.77
N ARG A 282 -7.35 34.76 2.70
CA ARG A 282 -7.93 33.41 2.60
C ARG A 282 -7.70 32.82 1.20
N CYS A 283 -7.52 31.51 1.14
CA CYS A 283 -7.48 30.80 -0.14
C CYS A 283 -8.91 30.67 -0.68
N THR A 284 -9.11 31.02 -1.95
CA THR A 284 -10.44 31.05 -2.59
C THR A 284 -10.48 30.44 -3.97
N GLY A 285 -9.33 30.13 -4.56
CA GLY A 285 -9.24 29.43 -5.83
C GLY A 285 -8.18 28.34 -5.76
N GLN A 286 -8.47 27.24 -6.44
CA GLN A 286 -7.60 26.10 -6.57
C GLN A 286 -7.61 25.68 -8.04
N GLY A 287 -6.43 25.59 -8.63
CA GLY A 287 -6.23 25.17 -10.01
C GLY A 287 -5.03 24.22 -10.10
N GLU A 288 -4.79 23.71 -11.30
CA GLU A 288 -3.65 22.80 -11.53
C GLU A 288 -2.33 23.49 -11.16
N ASN A 289 -1.64 22.95 -10.16
CA ASN A 289 -0.41 23.46 -9.57
C ASN A 289 -0.48 24.94 -9.12
N SER A 290 -1.66 25.43 -8.74
CA SER A 290 -1.86 26.84 -8.44
C SER A 290 -2.92 27.05 -7.35
N LEU A 291 -2.66 28.03 -6.48
CA LEU A 291 -3.63 28.51 -5.48
C LEU A 291 -3.83 30.01 -5.64
N THR A 292 -5.08 30.44 -5.53
CA THR A 292 -5.48 31.85 -5.55
C THR A 292 -5.95 32.28 -4.17
N PHE A 293 -5.32 33.32 -3.64
CA PHE A 293 -5.66 33.94 -2.36
C PHE A 293 -6.38 35.26 -2.59
N THR A 294 -7.34 35.57 -1.72
CA THR A 294 -8.03 36.86 -1.64
C THR A 294 -7.78 37.50 -0.29
N CYS A 295 -7.77 38.83 -0.24
CA CYS A 295 -7.62 39.59 1.00
C CYS A 295 -8.73 40.64 1.16
N THR A 296 -8.97 41.07 2.39
CA THR A 296 -9.83 42.23 2.68
C THR A 296 -9.05 43.54 2.54
N THR A 297 -7.79 43.54 2.95
CA THR A 297 -6.84 44.64 2.80
C THR A 297 -5.52 44.06 2.27
N VAL A 298 -4.91 44.72 1.27
CA VAL A 298 -3.67 44.24 0.65
C VAL A 298 -2.56 44.18 1.71
N PRO A 299 -1.91 43.02 1.91
CA PRO A 299 -0.78 42.89 2.84
C PRO A 299 0.38 43.81 2.46
N THR A 300 1.03 44.41 3.46
CA THR A 300 2.22 45.26 3.27
C THR A 300 3.54 44.50 3.41
N GLU A 301 3.48 43.24 3.84
CA GLU A 301 4.63 42.37 4.05
C GLU A 301 4.39 41.01 3.38
N ASP A 302 5.49 40.32 3.05
CA ASP A 302 5.43 39.00 2.45
C ASP A 302 4.89 37.98 3.45
N LEU A 303 3.92 37.16 3.02
CA LEU A 303 3.32 36.14 3.86
C LEU A 303 3.76 34.74 3.41
N THR A 304 3.93 33.84 4.36
CA THR A 304 4.21 32.42 4.09
C THR A 304 3.03 31.57 4.52
N TYR A 305 2.64 30.61 3.68
CA TYR A 305 1.58 29.65 3.97
C TYR A 305 2.10 28.22 3.85
N ASN A 306 1.76 27.40 4.83
CA ASN A 306 1.94 25.95 4.80
C ASN A 306 0.68 25.33 4.19
N ILE A 307 0.86 24.54 3.14
CA ILE A 307 -0.21 23.92 2.37
C ILE A 307 -0.16 22.43 2.61
N LEU A 308 -1.20 21.89 3.24
CA LEU A 308 -1.39 20.45 3.34
C LEU A 308 -2.28 19.99 2.17
N ILE A 309 -1.76 19.08 1.35
CA ILE A 309 -2.41 18.54 0.17
C ILE A 309 -2.75 17.08 0.43
N GLN A 310 -4.04 16.77 0.43
CA GLN A 310 -4.56 15.42 0.65
C GLN A 310 -5.34 14.97 -0.59
N GLU A 311 -4.96 13.84 -1.18
CA GLU A 311 -5.76 13.24 -2.25
C GLU A 311 -7.12 12.80 -1.69
N VAL A 312 -8.20 13.15 -2.39
CA VAL A 312 -9.57 12.74 -2.06
C VAL A 312 -10.03 11.78 -3.14
N GLN A 313 -10.63 10.66 -2.73
CA GLN A 313 -11.24 9.68 -3.65
C GLN A 313 -12.65 10.12 -4.08
#